data_AF-A0A6M0QQL0-F1
#
_entry.id   AF-A0A6M0QQL0-F1
#
_cell.length_a   1.000
_cell.length_b   1.000
_cell.length_c   1.000
_cell.angle_alpha   90.00
_cell.angle_beta   90.00
_cell.angle_gamma   90.00
#
_symmetry.space_group_name_H-M   'P 1'
#
loop_
_entity.id
_entity.type
_entity.pdbx_description
1 polymer ?
#
loop_
_entity_poly.entity_id
_entity_poly.type
_entity_poly.pdbx_seq_one_letter_code
_entity_poly.pdbx_strand_id
1 'polypeptide(L)'
;MMKDEGPFVIEWVAHHLAVGFTDLVVYTNDCSDGTGDMLIRLEEFGLCHHRRNVIPEGIRPQPSALNHAQDEPVVGQSDWVMVFDADEFLSIRYGNGTLDDLIGAAKAQQANGIVVTWRIFGSGGVVDWSRAPVSEQYLLAAPQSWNKGWGVKTLFTFDPDYWKLGIHRPKMKTRHIKTEFPDQVKWLNGSGREMEDYFKFRGWRSITRTVGYDWVQLNHYAVKSVDSYAIRKMRGNVNNKADKYNSDYWSLQDRNEVRDDTMLRYSEARNRIIGQLLADPELNRLHQAAVARAEARLADLKQTEAYHQLVADLATASAVPISQIVAKPPQARDKEKIAALMSDVEKQRGAKAKADRKLGPREPPVEAVPMGAYNPGPIDLSGDLSVEIFANHSMKLPLDHRVFAAHVLPLIQSGKFERGLARKMPLVLPKQARALEIGSAVGFLAGHCANIRTDIHFTLHEDDPGLREMLQIVCQLSNRSFNDRFVLSDRPLVDLVADTQRLISETGPTSLLLADARLSPEILTKVLSTMPGSAPVQVFLYGRWLEIWHDRIGEVSNPLQSLGYRPTDSFDPNICRGFSMGGLPG
;
A
#
# COMPACT_ATOMS: atom_id res chain seq x y z
N MET A 1 -1.60 24.88 0.69
CA MET A 1 -1.75 26.07 1.56
C MET A 1 -0.71 26.01 2.67
N MET A 2 -0.19 27.15 3.09
CA MET A 2 0.88 27.22 4.10
C MET A 2 0.54 28.21 5.23
N LYS A 3 1.03 27.89 6.42
CA LYS A 3 1.12 28.81 7.55
C LYS A 3 2.38 28.50 8.33
N ASP A 4 3.30 29.45 8.35
CA ASP A 4 4.59 29.39 9.01
C ASP A 4 5.35 28.09 8.72
N GLU A 5 5.74 27.90 7.46
CA GLU A 5 6.53 26.77 6.95
C GLU A 5 7.93 27.22 6.47
N GLY A 6 8.40 28.37 6.95
CA GLY A 6 9.57 29.07 6.44
C GLY A 6 10.85 28.23 6.45
N PRO A 7 11.15 27.47 7.53
CA PRO A 7 12.29 26.56 7.53
C PRO A 7 12.22 25.45 6.45
N PHE A 8 11.03 25.12 5.94
CA PHE A 8 10.81 23.97 5.05
C PHE A 8 10.44 24.36 3.61
N VAL A 9 10.00 25.60 3.36
CA VAL A 9 9.42 26.01 2.08
C VAL A 9 10.38 25.86 0.90
N ILE A 10 11.68 26.14 1.12
CA ILE A 10 12.71 26.03 0.08
C ILE A 10 12.90 24.57 -0.36
N GLU A 11 12.96 23.63 0.59
CA GLU A 11 13.01 22.21 0.27
C GLU A 11 11.75 21.75 -0.46
N TRP A 12 10.57 22.17 0.02
CA TRP A 12 9.31 21.78 -0.59
C TRP A 12 9.23 22.24 -2.05
N VAL A 13 9.61 23.48 -2.35
CA VAL A 13 9.66 24.00 -3.73
C VAL A 13 10.69 23.23 -4.55
N ALA A 14 11.92 23.11 -4.06
CA ALA A 14 12.99 22.41 -4.77
C ALA A 14 12.65 20.96 -5.09
N HIS A 15 11.98 20.26 -4.17
CA HIS A 15 11.55 18.88 -4.36
C HIS A 15 10.54 18.75 -5.49
N HIS A 16 9.48 19.56 -5.47
CA HIS A 16 8.42 19.45 -6.47
C HIS A 16 8.90 19.90 -7.86
N LEU A 17 9.82 20.88 -7.93
CA LEU A 17 10.53 21.19 -9.18
C LEU A 17 11.40 20.01 -9.65
N ALA A 18 12.14 19.35 -8.75
CA ALA A 18 12.97 18.18 -9.09
C ALA A 18 12.15 16.99 -9.61
N VAL A 19 10.95 16.79 -9.08
CA VAL A 19 10.01 15.75 -9.51
C VAL A 19 9.40 16.07 -10.88
N GLY A 20 9.33 17.35 -11.26
CA GLY A 20 8.88 17.81 -12.58
C GLY A 20 7.61 18.66 -12.58
N PHE A 21 7.21 19.25 -11.45
CA PHE A 21 6.14 20.26 -11.47
C PHE A 21 6.67 21.52 -12.14
N THR A 22 5.89 22.09 -13.07
CA THR A 22 6.23 23.34 -13.77
C THR A 22 5.70 24.57 -13.04
N ASP A 23 4.57 24.43 -12.35
CA ASP A 23 3.86 25.53 -11.70
C ASP A 23 3.49 25.15 -10.27
N LEU A 24 3.79 26.04 -9.32
CA LEU A 24 3.47 25.87 -7.90
C LEU A 24 2.60 27.03 -7.44
N VAL A 25 1.32 26.79 -7.14
CA VAL A 25 0.40 27.81 -6.63
C VAL A 25 0.26 27.68 -5.12
N VAL A 26 0.76 28.67 -4.38
CA VAL A 26 0.82 28.62 -2.91
C VAL A 26 -0.01 29.72 -2.27
N TYR A 27 -1.08 29.30 -1.59
CA TYR A 27 -1.86 30.16 -0.72
C TYR A 27 -1.32 30.16 0.72
N THR A 28 -1.03 31.34 1.27
CA THR A 28 -0.58 31.51 2.66
C THR A 28 -1.66 32.10 3.56
N ASN A 29 -1.72 31.66 4.81
CA ASN A 29 -2.58 32.24 5.85
C ASN A 29 -1.73 32.92 6.93
N ASP A 30 -1.75 34.26 6.98
CA ASP A 30 -1.15 35.08 8.05
C ASP A 30 0.19 34.55 8.58
N CYS A 31 1.15 34.40 7.67
CA CYS A 31 2.49 33.95 8.02
C CYS A 31 3.26 35.07 8.73
N SER A 32 3.99 34.68 9.76
CA SER A 32 4.77 35.52 10.67
C SER A 32 6.23 35.09 10.72
N ASP A 33 6.63 34.02 10.03
CA ASP A 33 7.97 33.43 10.06
C ASP A 33 8.84 33.74 8.82
N GLY A 34 8.32 34.51 7.86
CA GLY A 34 8.99 34.80 6.58
C GLY A 34 8.59 33.88 5.42
N THR A 35 7.69 32.91 5.63
CA THR A 35 7.17 32.03 4.56
C THR A 35 6.64 32.83 3.37
N GLY A 36 5.81 33.85 3.65
CA GLY A 36 5.21 34.68 2.60
C GLY A 36 6.25 35.45 1.80
N ASP A 37 7.25 36.03 2.46
CA ASP A 37 8.28 36.84 1.81
C ASP A 37 9.16 35.99 0.88
N MET A 38 9.51 34.77 1.30
CA MET A 38 10.23 33.83 0.43
C MET A 38 9.40 33.41 -0.77
N LEU A 39 8.10 33.15 -0.61
CA LEU A 39 7.21 32.78 -1.71
C LEU A 39 7.01 33.93 -2.70
N ILE A 40 6.96 35.18 -2.23
CA ILE A 40 6.95 36.38 -3.10
C ILE A 40 8.25 36.44 -3.90
N ARG A 41 9.41 36.27 -3.24
CA ARG A 41 10.71 36.27 -3.92
C ARG A 41 10.84 35.14 -4.95
N LEU A 42 10.26 33.97 -4.68
CA LEU A 42 10.19 32.86 -5.65
C LEU A 42 9.24 33.14 -6.82
N GLU A 43 8.16 33.90 -6.60
CA GLU A 43 7.28 34.37 -7.68
C GLU A 43 7.96 35.39 -8.59
N GLU A 44 8.81 36.27 -8.05
CA GLU A 44 9.64 37.18 -8.85
C GLU A 44 10.60 36.41 -9.79
N PHE A 45 10.98 35.18 -9.45
CA PHE A 45 11.75 34.28 -10.31
C PHE A 45 10.92 33.44 -11.27
N GLY A 46 9.58 33.53 -11.19
CA GLY A 46 8.67 32.71 -12.00
C GLY A 46 8.64 31.23 -11.59
N LEU A 47 9.06 30.90 -10.36
CA LEU A 47 9.12 29.52 -9.85
C LEU A 47 7.92 29.13 -8.98
N CYS A 48 7.08 30.11 -8.61
CA CYS A 48 5.92 29.94 -7.75
C CYS A 48 4.90 31.05 -8.04
N HIS A 49 3.62 30.82 -7.74
CA HIS A 49 2.57 31.83 -7.72
C HIS A 49 2.09 31.98 -6.28
N HIS A 50 2.45 33.09 -5.63
CA HIS A 50 2.08 33.34 -4.25
C HIS A 50 0.75 34.07 -4.17
N ARG A 51 -0.14 33.61 -3.30
CA ARG A 51 -1.39 34.30 -3.00
C ARG A 51 -1.60 34.38 -1.49
N ARG A 52 -1.97 35.56 -1.01
CA ARG A 52 -2.51 35.68 0.35
C ARG A 52 -3.96 35.20 0.34
N ASN A 53 -4.29 34.24 1.20
CA ASN A 53 -5.66 33.76 1.33
C ASN A 53 -6.44 34.73 2.20
N VAL A 54 -7.19 35.64 1.57
CA VAL A 54 -8.12 36.53 2.27
C VAL A 54 -9.36 35.71 2.62
N ILE A 55 -9.53 35.38 3.89
CA ILE A 55 -10.58 34.46 4.34
C ILE A 55 -11.85 35.24 4.65
N PRO A 56 -12.96 35.03 3.90
CA PRO A 56 -14.23 35.67 4.22
C PRO A 56 -14.78 35.20 5.57
N GLU A 57 -15.53 36.08 6.25
CA GLU A 57 -16.17 35.75 7.53
C GLU A 57 -17.02 34.48 7.43
N GLY A 58 -16.89 33.59 8.42
CA GLY A 58 -17.62 32.32 8.46
C GLY A 58 -17.06 31.19 7.56
N ILE A 59 -16.06 31.46 6.72
CA ILE A 59 -15.42 30.43 5.87
C ILE A 59 -14.15 29.91 6.54
N ARG A 60 -13.94 28.60 6.48
CA ARG A 60 -12.67 27.99 6.93
C ARG A 60 -11.55 28.27 5.93
N PRO A 61 -10.29 28.44 6.36
CA PRO A 61 -9.19 28.83 5.47
C PRO A 61 -9.05 27.94 4.24
N GLN A 62 -9.26 26.64 4.41
CA GLN A 62 -9.03 25.66 3.36
C GLN A 62 -10.05 25.66 2.22
N PRO A 63 -11.36 25.61 2.50
CA PRO A 63 -12.37 25.92 1.48
C PRO A 63 -12.15 27.28 0.80
N SER A 64 -11.68 28.31 1.52
CA SER A 64 -11.41 29.64 0.95
C SER A 64 -10.33 29.57 -0.14
N ALA A 65 -9.15 29.04 0.18
CA ALA A 65 -8.05 28.94 -0.78
C ALA A 65 -8.41 28.07 -1.99
N LEU A 66 -9.14 26.97 -1.80
CA LEU A 66 -9.57 26.11 -2.91
C LEU A 66 -10.59 26.80 -3.83
N ASN A 67 -11.46 27.65 -3.28
CA ASN A 67 -12.37 28.44 -4.11
C ASN A 67 -11.61 29.51 -4.90
N HIS A 68 -10.58 30.16 -4.32
CA HIS A 68 -9.75 31.09 -5.09
C HIS A 68 -8.93 30.36 -6.16
N ALA A 69 -8.29 29.24 -5.80
CA ALA A 69 -7.49 28.44 -6.74
C ALA A 69 -8.32 27.88 -7.91
N GLN A 70 -9.62 27.62 -7.69
CA GLN A 70 -10.54 27.20 -8.74
C GLN A 70 -10.64 28.20 -9.89
N ASP A 71 -10.45 29.48 -9.60
CA ASP A 71 -10.59 30.60 -10.54
C ASP A 71 -9.23 31.18 -10.97
N GLU A 72 -8.10 30.61 -10.51
CA GLU A 72 -6.76 31.05 -10.90
C GLU A 72 -6.45 30.66 -12.36
N PRO A 73 -6.03 31.62 -13.22
CA PRO A 73 -5.74 31.34 -14.62
C PRO A 73 -4.70 30.23 -14.83
N VAL A 74 -3.60 30.24 -14.05
CA VAL A 74 -2.55 29.22 -14.16
C VAL A 74 -3.07 27.82 -13.84
N VAL A 75 -3.99 27.69 -12.88
CA VAL A 75 -4.61 26.40 -12.53
C VAL A 75 -5.52 25.92 -13.66
N GLY A 76 -6.32 26.82 -14.23
CA GLY A 76 -7.20 26.51 -15.37
C GLY A 76 -6.46 26.20 -16.68
N GLN A 77 -5.21 26.64 -16.81
CA GLN A 77 -4.35 26.42 -17.99
C GLN A 77 -3.41 25.20 -17.84
N SER A 78 -3.35 24.58 -16.66
CA SER A 78 -2.48 23.43 -16.40
C SER A 78 -3.03 22.15 -17.01
N ASP A 79 -2.16 21.34 -17.64
CA ASP A 79 -2.55 20.04 -18.23
C ASP A 79 -3.04 19.04 -17.17
N TRP A 80 -2.32 18.99 -16.04
CA TRP A 80 -2.60 18.14 -14.89
C TRP A 80 -2.40 18.93 -13.61
N VAL A 81 -3.31 18.76 -12.65
CA VAL A 81 -3.31 19.48 -11.38
C VAL A 81 -3.33 18.49 -10.22
N MET A 82 -2.60 18.81 -9.16
CA MET A 82 -2.65 18.11 -7.88
C MET A 82 -2.73 19.11 -6.75
N VAL A 83 -3.64 18.87 -5.80
CA VAL A 83 -3.75 19.67 -4.57
C VAL A 83 -3.14 18.89 -3.43
N PHE A 84 -2.15 19.45 -2.74
CA PHE A 84 -1.48 18.81 -1.61
C PHE A 84 -1.02 19.83 -0.56
N ASP A 85 -0.68 19.31 0.62
CA ASP A 85 -0.29 20.07 1.81
C ASP A 85 1.25 20.24 1.89
N ALA A 86 1.71 21.18 2.73
CA ALA A 86 3.14 21.52 2.84
C ALA A 86 3.98 20.43 3.51
N ASP A 87 3.34 19.48 4.20
CA ASP A 87 3.97 18.31 4.79
C ASP A 87 3.91 17.07 3.88
N GLU A 88 3.53 17.23 2.61
CA GLU A 88 3.37 16.15 1.64
C GLU A 88 4.35 16.29 0.47
N PHE A 89 5.03 15.20 0.14
CA PHE A 89 6.08 15.14 -0.88
C PHE A 89 5.80 13.97 -1.84
N LEU A 90 5.65 14.28 -3.14
CA LEU A 90 5.39 13.25 -4.14
C LEU A 90 6.65 12.38 -4.35
N SER A 91 6.50 11.06 -4.29
CA SER A 91 7.58 10.09 -4.54
C SER A 91 7.16 9.13 -5.65
N ILE A 92 7.80 9.25 -6.82
CA ILE A 92 7.50 8.44 -8.00
C ILE A 92 8.53 7.33 -8.10
N ARG A 93 8.05 6.09 -8.09
CA ARG A 93 8.85 4.87 -8.27
C ARG A 93 8.92 4.46 -9.74
N TYR A 94 7.87 4.75 -10.51
CA TYR A 94 7.78 4.42 -11.92
C TYR A 94 8.81 5.18 -12.78
N GLY A 95 9.33 4.51 -13.80
CA GLY A 95 10.27 5.07 -14.76
C GLY A 95 11.48 5.71 -14.07
N ASN A 96 11.88 6.88 -14.57
CA ASN A 96 12.98 7.66 -14.01
C ASN A 96 12.57 8.48 -12.77
N GLY A 97 11.35 8.30 -12.26
CA GLY A 97 10.84 9.02 -11.09
C GLY A 97 10.37 10.44 -11.41
N THR A 98 10.02 10.75 -12.67
CA THR A 98 9.53 12.06 -13.09
C THR A 98 8.02 12.08 -13.25
N LEU A 99 7.42 13.27 -13.14
CA LEU A 99 6.00 13.45 -13.45
C LEU A 99 5.68 13.12 -14.91
N ASP A 100 6.57 13.44 -15.84
CA ASP A 100 6.37 13.17 -17.27
C ASP A 100 6.23 11.66 -17.55
N ASP A 101 7.09 10.83 -16.95
CA ASP A 101 7.00 9.37 -17.11
C ASP A 101 5.70 8.83 -16.50
N LEU A 102 5.32 9.33 -15.32
CA LEU A 102 4.09 8.93 -14.64
C LEU A 102 2.84 9.32 -15.43
N ILE A 103 2.77 10.57 -15.92
CA ILE A 103 1.67 11.09 -16.73
C ILE A 103 1.63 10.38 -18.09
N GLY A 104 2.79 10.13 -18.70
CA GLY A 104 2.91 9.37 -19.94
C GLY A 104 2.35 7.95 -19.81
N ALA A 105 2.69 7.25 -18.72
CA ALA A 105 2.16 5.92 -18.42
C ALA A 105 0.64 5.93 -18.19
N ALA A 106 0.11 6.95 -17.50
CA ALA A 106 -1.33 7.10 -17.31
C ALA A 106 -2.05 7.37 -18.65
N LYS A 107 -1.53 8.28 -19.48
CA LYS A 107 -2.06 8.59 -20.82
C LYS A 107 -2.03 7.37 -21.74
N ALA A 108 -0.99 6.54 -21.66
CA ALA A 108 -0.92 5.28 -22.42
C ALA A 108 -2.05 4.31 -22.07
N GLN A 109 -2.57 4.37 -20.84
CA GLN A 109 -3.76 3.63 -20.42
C GLN A 109 -5.09 4.41 -20.64
N GLN A 110 -5.04 5.53 -21.35
CA GLN A 110 -6.17 6.46 -21.55
C GLN A 110 -6.75 7.00 -20.23
N ALA A 111 -5.93 7.06 -19.18
CA ALA A 111 -6.33 7.59 -17.89
C ALA A 111 -6.14 9.11 -17.82
N ASN A 112 -7.05 9.77 -17.08
CA ASN A 112 -7.08 11.21 -16.85
C ASN A 112 -7.04 11.57 -15.36
N GLY A 113 -6.67 10.62 -14.51
CA GLY A 113 -6.37 10.85 -13.10
C GLY A 113 -5.59 9.72 -12.46
N ILE A 114 -4.84 10.05 -11.44
CA ILE A 114 -4.09 9.14 -10.59
C ILE A 114 -4.40 9.49 -9.14
N VAL A 115 -5.00 8.54 -8.43
CA VAL A 115 -5.30 8.62 -7.01
C VAL A 115 -4.06 8.16 -6.24
N VAL A 116 -3.32 9.13 -5.74
CA VAL A 116 -2.06 8.91 -5.03
C VAL A 116 -2.35 8.71 -3.55
N THR A 117 -2.03 7.52 -3.03
CA THR A 117 -2.26 7.19 -1.62
C THR A 117 -1.12 7.72 -0.75
N TRP A 118 -1.44 8.25 0.41
CA TRP A 118 -0.44 8.65 1.40
C TRP A 118 0.39 7.47 1.89
N ARG A 119 1.67 7.75 2.15
CA ARG A 119 2.60 6.93 2.91
C ARG A 119 2.98 7.73 4.16
N ILE A 120 2.58 7.27 5.35
CA ILE A 120 2.81 8.01 6.60
C ILE A 120 4.24 7.78 7.06
N PHE A 121 5.01 8.86 7.22
CA PHE A 121 6.37 8.82 7.76
C PHE A 121 6.40 9.39 9.17
N GLY A 122 7.04 8.65 10.07
CA GLY A 122 7.26 9.08 11.44
C GLY A 122 8.57 9.86 11.62
N SER A 123 8.83 10.21 12.87
CA SER A 123 10.02 10.93 13.33
C SER A 123 11.32 10.13 13.18
N GLY A 124 11.24 8.80 13.01
CA GLY A 124 12.37 7.90 13.12
C GLY A 124 13.02 7.88 14.52
N GLY A 125 12.29 8.33 15.55
CA GLY A 125 12.83 8.54 16.89
C GLY A 125 13.69 9.80 17.02
N VAL A 126 13.76 10.64 15.98
CA VAL A 126 14.52 11.89 16.01
C VAL A 126 13.82 12.90 16.91
N VAL A 127 14.50 13.31 17.98
CA VAL A 127 14.00 14.31 18.91
C VAL A 127 14.40 15.71 18.45
N ASP A 128 15.68 15.90 18.14
CA ASP A 128 16.25 17.22 17.92
C ASP A 128 15.84 17.87 16.59
N TRP A 129 15.81 19.20 16.59
CA TRP A 129 15.73 20.01 15.38
C TRP A 129 16.98 19.86 14.50
N SER A 130 16.78 19.90 13.19
CA SER A 130 17.87 19.93 12.20
C SER A 130 17.48 20.77 10.99
N ARG A 131 18.49 21.41 10.39
CA ARG A 131 18.38 22.18 9.15
C ARG A 131 18.43 21.31 7.89
N ALA A 132 18.68 20.01 8.03
CA ALA A 132 18.74 19.09 6.90
C ALA A 132 17.37 18.96 6.20
N PRO A 133 17.31 18.52 4.95
CA PRO A 133 16.04 18.25 4.27
C PRO A 133 15.18 17.22 5.04
N VAL A 134 13.90 17.52 5.25
CA VAL A 134 12.88 16.63 5.85
C VAL A 134 12.92 15.25 5.21
N SER A 135 12.99 15.23 3.88
CA SER A 135 12.99 14.03 3.07
C SER A 135 14.22 13.13 3.24
N GLU A 136 15.31 13.64 3.81
CA GLU A 136 16.53 12.86 4.11
C GLU A 136 16.62 12.43 5.58
N GLN A 137 15.95 13.16 6.48
CA GLN A 137 15.98 12.88 7.91
C GLN A 137 15.03 11.75 8.31
N TYR A 138 13.85 11.69 7.68
CA TYR A 138 12.77 10.81 8.11
C TYR A 138 12.55 9.69 7.10
N LEU A 139 13.21 8.55 7.32
CA LEU A 139 13.22 7.41 6.39
C LEU A 139 12.43 6.20 6.90
N LEU A 140 11.76 6.32 8.04
CA LEU A 140 10.92 5.28 8.62
C LEU A 140 9.44 5.65 8.45
N ALA A 141 8.65 4.69 7.97
CA ALA A 141 7.25 4.86 7.62
C ALA A 141 6.37 3.74 8.19
N ALA A 142 5.06 4.00 8.27
CA ALA A 142 4.06 2.97 8.54
C ALA A 142 4.14 1.86 7.49
N PRO A 143 3.74 0.60 7.72
CA PRO A 143 3.65 -0.43 6.67
C PRO A 143 2.62 -0.08 5.59
N GLN A 144 2.72 -0.62 4.36
CA GLN A 144 1.77 -0.29 3.27
C GLN A 144 0.34 -0.75 3.57
N SER A 145 0.21 -1.73 4.46
CA SER A 145 -1.04 -2.22 5.02
C SER A 145 -1.67 -1.29 6.07
N TRP A 146 -1.04 -0.16 6.42
CA TRP A 146 -1.55 0.77 7.42
C TRP A 146 -2.78 1.54 6.92
N ASN A 147 -3.93 0.88 7.04
CA ASN A 147 -5.18 1.40 6.51
C ASN A 147 -5.62 2.73 7.13
N LYS A 148 -5.12 3.06 8.34
CA LYS A 148 -5.39 4.34 9.01
C LYS A 148 -4.73 5.52 8.30
N GLY A 149 -3.64 5.28 7.57
CA GLY A 149 -2.90 6.24 6.76
C GLY A 149 -3.35 6.37 5.31
N TRP A 150 -4.28 5.55 4.80
CA TRP A 150 -4.69 5.54 3.39
C TRP A 150 -5.53 6.73 2.92
N GLY A 151 -5.33 7.93 3.45
CA GLY A 151 -5.87 9.13 2.79
C GLY A 151 -5.22 9.30 1.42
N VAL A 152 -5.87 10.07 0.55
CA VAL A 152 -5.41 10.25 -0.83
C VAL A 152 -5.32 11.72 -1.21
N LYS A 153 -4.55 11.97 -2.25
CA LYS A 153 -4.64 13.13 -3.13
C LYS A 153 -4.85 12.64 -4.56
N THR A 154 -5.26 13.52 -5.46
CA THR A 154 -5.51 13.15 -6.86
C THR A 154 -4.73 14.09 -7.77
N LEU A 155 -3.89 13.52 -8.62
CA LEU A 155 -3.25 14.18 -9.77
C LEU A 155 -4.15 13.91 -10.98
N PHE A 156 -4.68 14.92 -11.66
CA PHE A 156 -5.71 14.71 -12.69
C PHE A 156 -5.75 15.84 -13.73
N THR A 157 -6.33 15.56 -14.90
CA THR A 157 -6.62 16.62 -15.89
C THR A 157 -7.74 17.51 -15.39
N PHE A 158 -7.45 18.78 -15.17
CA PHE A 158 -8.41 19.72 -14.62
C PHE A 158 -9.07 20.53 -15.74
N ASP A 159 -10.39 20.57 -15.70
CA ASP A 159 -11.21 21.47 -16.49
C ASP A 159 -12.19 22.13 -15.53
N PRO A 160 -12.14 23.47 -15.38
CA PRO A 160 -12.99 24.18 -14.44
C PRO A 160 -14.48 24.05 -14.80
N ASP A 161 -14.86 23.72 -16.02
CA ASP A 161 -16.26 23.47 -16.37
C ASP A 161 -16.78 22.15 -15.80
N TYR A 162 -15.94 21.12 -15.74
CA TYR A 162 -16.34 19.79 -15.27
C TYR A 162 -16.09 19.57 -13.79
N TRP A 163 -15.03 20.18 -13.25
CA TRP A 163 -14.51 19.87 -11.91
C TRP A 163 -14.60 21.06 -10.95
N LYS A 164 -14.86 20.74 -9.69
CA LYS A 164 -14.61 21.60 -8.54
C LYS A 164 -13.42 21.04 -7.75
N LEU A 165 -12.41 21.87 -7.51
CA LEU A 165 -11.24 21.48 -6.71
C LEU A 165 -11.65 21.01 -5.31
N GLY A 166 -10.89 20.06 -4.80
CA GLY A 166 -11.07 19.50 -3.48
C GLY A 166 -9.74 18.99 -2.94
N ILE A 167 -9.60 18.99 -1.61
CA ILE A 167 -8.32 18.67 -0.97
C ILE A 167 -7.84 17.25 -1.23
N HIS A 168 -8.73 16.26 -1.27
CA HIS A 168 -8.36 14.85 -1.48
C HIS A 168 -8.61 14.40 -2.92
N ARG A 169 -9.71 14.89 -3.49
CA ARG A 169 -10.11 14.63 -4.87
C ARG A 169 -10.96 15.78 -5.37
N PRO A 170 -10.97 16.03 -6.69
CA PRO A 170 -11.94 16.93 -7.28
C PRO A 170 -13.36 16.35 -7.16
N LYS A 171 -14.35 17.24 -7.12
CA LYS A 171 -15.77 16.89 -7.19
C LYS A 171 -16.29 17.26 -8.57
N MET A 172 -16.90 16.31 -9.26
CA MET A 172 -17.59 16.62 -10.51
C MET A 172 -18.75 17.58 -10.25
N LYS A 173 -18.90 18.61 -11.08
CA LYS A 173 -20.03 19.55 -10.96
C LYS A 173 -21.34 18.83 -11.28
N THR A 174 -22.39 19.14 -10.51
CA THR A 174 -23.69 18.45 -10.57
C THR A 174 -24.29 18.39 -11.98
N ARG A 175 -24.09 19.44 -12.80
CA ARG A 175 -24.58 19.53 -14.18
C ARG A 175 -24.01 18.43 -15.11
N HIS A 176 -22.84 17.87 -14.80
CA HIS A 176 -22.18 16.85 -15.63
C HIS A 176 -22.38 15.42 -15.12
N ILE A 177 -22.85 15.22 -13.88
CA ILE A 177 -22.98 13.88 -13.26
C ILE A 177 -23.92 12.97 -14.06
N LYS A 178 -24.97 13.54 -14.68
CA LYS A 178 -25.97 12.81 -15.48
C LYS A 178 -25.70 12.85 -17.00
N THR A 179 -24.49 13.26 -17.41
CA THR A 179 -24.07 13.28 -18.82
C THR A 179 -23.17 12.08 -19.13
N GLU A 180 -22.58 12.04 -20.33
CA GLU A 180 -21.57 11.04 -20.72
C GLU A 180 -20.20 11.28 -20.08
N PHE A 181 -19.94 12.48 -19.58
CA PHE A 181 -18.65 12.86 -19.00
C PHE A 181 -18.08 11.89 -17.95
N PRO A 182 -18.85 11.36 -16.98
CA PRO A 182 -18.30 10.43 -16.00
C PRO A 182 -17.81 9.11 -16.58
N ASP A 183 -18.28 8.73 -17.77
CA ASP A 183 -17.85 7.52 -18.49
C ASP A 183 -16.50 7.77 -19.20
N GLN A 184 -16.11 9.04 -19.40
CA GLN A 184 -14.80 9.46 -19.92
C GLN A 184 -13.75 9.64 -18.82
N VAL A 185 -14.15 9.56 -17.54
CA VAL A 185 -13.22 9.65 -16.41
C VAL A 185 -12.62 8.27 -16.18
N LYS A 186 -11.31 8.12 -16.38
CA LYS A 186 -10.58 6.88 -16.07
C LYS A 186 -9.45 7.23 -15.11
N TRP A 187 -9.59 6.82 -13.86
CA TRP A 187 -8.61 7.08 -12.81
C TRP A 187 -7.85 5.81 -12.47
N LEU A 188 -6.55 5.93 -12.24
CA LEU A 188 -5.69 4.87 -11.75
C LEU A 188 -5.38 5.08 -10.26
N ASN A 189 -4.99 4.04 -9.55
CA ASN A 189 -4.38 4.16 -8.23
C ASN A 189 -2.86 4.38 -8.33
N GLY A 190 -2.19 4.51 -7.19
CA GLY A 190 -0.73 4.67 -7.12
C GLY A 190 0.09 3.48 -7.63
N SER A 191 -0.52 2.41 -8.11
CA SER A 191 0.12 1.27 -8.79
C SER A 191 -0.22 1.18 -10.28
N GLY A 192 -0.91 2.18 -10.85
CA GLY A 192 -1.35 2.15 -12.24
C GLY A 192 -2.52 1.20 -12.52
N ARG A 193 -3.24 0.75 -11.49
CA ARG A 193 -4.45 -0.07 -11.63
C ARG A 193 -5.69 0.81 -11.66
N GLU A 194 -6.68 0.44 -12.46
CA GLU A 194 -7.92 1.20 -12.55
C GLU A 194 -8.67 1.29 -11.21
N MET A 195 -9.09 2.49 -10.86
CA MET A 195 -9.91 2.78 -9.69
C MET A 195 -11.37 2.42 -9.96
N GLU A 196 -12.04 1.90 -8.94
CA GLU A 196 -13.46 1.62 -9.01
C GLU A 196 -14.31 2.89 -9.21
N ASP A 197 -15.35 2.79 -10.05
CA ASP A 197 -16.22 3.90 -10.43
C ASP A 197 -16.75 4.74 -9.27
N TYR A 198 -17.05 4.11 -8.12
CA TYR A 198 -17.59 4.83 -6.96
C TYR A 198 -16.64 5.95 -6.49
N PHE A 199 -15.34 5.81 -6.70
CA PHE A 199 -14.33 6.75 -6.22
C PHE A 199 -14.42 8.12 -6.91
N LYS A 200 -14.87 8.14 -8.17
CA LYS A 200 -15.16 9.37 -8.93
C LYS A 200 -16.20 10.25 -8.21
N PHE A 201 -17.13 9.61 -7.49
CA PHE A 201 -18.26 10.28 -6.85
C PHE A 201 -18.06 10.52 -5.35
N ARG A 202 -17.35 9.63 -4.64
CA ARG A 202 -17.22 9.67 -3.17
C ARG A 202 -15.97 8.96 -2.66
N GLY A 203 -15.60 9.29 -1.43
CA GLY A 203 -14.40 8.76 -0.77
C GLY A 203 -13.31 9.82 -0.63
N TRP A 204 -12.42 9.58 0.33
CA TRP A 204 -11.19 10.35 0.58
C TRP A 204 -10.02 9.44 0.97
N ARG A 205 -10.24 8.12 0.90
CA ARG A 205 -9.27 7.09 1.31
C ARG A 205 -9.28 5.93 0.34
N SER A 206 -8.11 5.36 0.11
CA SER A 206 -7.99 4.03 -0.50
C SER A 206 -8.58 2.96 0.42
N ILE A 207 -8.97 1.84 -0.16
CA ILE A 207 -9.42 0.63 0.53
C ILE A 207 -8.53 -0.53 0.11
N THR A 208 -8.66 -1.69 0.74
CA THR A 208 -7.83 -2.87 0.45
C THR A 208 -7.78 -3.23 -1.04
N ARG A 209 -8.87 -3.00 -1.79
CA ARG A 209 -8.95 -3.29 -3.23
C ARG A 209 -8.35 -2.20 -4.12
N THR A 210 -8.22 -0.97 -3.62
CA THR A 210 -7.80 0.20 -4.43
C THR A 210 -6.47 0.80 -3.98
N VAL A 211 -5.93 0.41 -2.83
CA VAL A 211 -4.59 0.81 -2.39
C VAL A 211 -3.54 0.35 -3.40
N GLY A 212 -2.53 1.19 -3.63
CA GLY A 212 -1.44 0.93 -4.55
C GLY A 212 -0.32 1.96 -4.38
N TYR A 213 0.92 1.49 -4.46
CA TYR A 213 2.15 2.26 -4.24
C TYR A 213 3.24 1.95 -5.28
N ASP A 214 2.98 1.08 -6.27
CA ASP A 214 4.01 0.53 -7.16
C ASP A 214 4.58 1.59 -8.12
N TRP A 215 3.76 2.56 -8.51
CA TRP A 215 4.16 3.66 -9.40
C TRP A 215 4.48 4.93 -8.64
N VAL A 216 3.63 5.30 -7.69
CA VAL A 216 3.71 6.59 -6.99
C VAL A 216 3.06 6.50 -5.62
N GLN A 217 3.67 7.22 -4.67
CA GLN A 217 3.14 7.43 -3.34
C GLN A 217 3.28 8.90 -2.94
N LEU A 218 2.47 9.34 -1.99
CA LEU A 218 2.61 10.68 -1.41
C LEU A 218 3.15 10.55 0.01
N ASN A 219 4.42 10.85 0.22
CA ASN A 219 5.04 10.78 1.54
C ASN A 219 4.46 11.90 2.41
N HIS A 220 3.91 11.54 3.57
CA HIS A 220 3.29 12.49 4.49
C HIS A 220 4.13 12.59 5.77
N TYR A 221 4.83 13.70 5.92
CA TYR A 221 5.72 14.03 7.05
C TYR A 221 5.00 14.92 8.06
N ALA A 222 3.88 14.41 8.59
CA ALA A 222 2.98 15.16 9.46
C ALA A 222 3.64 15.56 10.80
N VAL A 223 4.54 14.73 11.33
CA VAL A 223 5.14 14.91 12.66
C VAL A 223 6.56 15.46 12.62
N LYS A 224 7.42 15.00 11.69
CA LYS A 224 8.86 15.31 11.68
C LYS A 224 9.51 14.98 13.05
N SER A 225 10.54 15.70 13.47
CA SER A 225 11.14 15.53 14.81
C SER A 225 10.23 16.06 15.93
N VAL A 226 10.50 15.61 17.16
CA VAL A 226 9.79 16.10 18.36
C VAL A 226 9.89 17.61 18.50
N ASP A 227 11.08 18.19 18.28
CA ASP A 227 11.30 19.64 18.31
C ASP A 227 10.48 20.37 17.25
N SER A 228 10.44 19.84 16.01
CA SER A 228 9.63 20.41 14.93
C SER A 228 8.15 20.40 15.26
N TYR A 229 7.67 19.30 15.86
CA TYR A 229 6.29 19.17 16.27
C TYR A 229 5.93 20.08 17.45
N ALA A 230 6.85 20.31 18.39
CA ALA A 230 6.66 21.25 19.48
C ALA A 230 6.45 22.69 18.95
N ILE A 231 7.29 23.13 18.00
CA ILE A 231 7.12 24.43 17.32
C ILE A 231 5.73 24.51 16.67
N ARG A 232 5.31 23.46 15.93
CA ARG A 232 4.00 23.43 15.26
C ARG A 232 2.83 23.45 16.25
N LYS A 233 2.89 22.65 17.33
CA LYS A 233 1.82 22.53 18.33
C LYS A 233 1.62 23.83 19.10
N MET A 234 2.72 24.45 19.55
CA MET A 234 2.69 25.60 20.45
C MET A 234 2.52 26.95 19.72
N ARG A 235 2.47 26.94 18.39
CA ARG A 235 2.11 28.09 17.53
C ARG A 235 0.59 28.32 17.42
N GLY A 236 -0.21 27.26 17.57
CA GLY A 236 -1.64 27.26 17.23
C GLY A 236 -1.93 26.79 15.78
N ASN A 237 -3.17 26.33 15.55
CA ASN A 237 -3.58 25.56 14.37
C ASN A 237 -4.11 26.43 13.21
N VAL A 238 -3.69 26.13 11.97
CA VAL A 238 -4.16 26.76 10.72
C VAL A 238 -5.68 26.60 10.49
N ASN A 239 -6.31 25.61 11.13
CA ASN A 239 -7.74 25.29 10.99
C ASN A 239 -8.60 25.66 12.22
N ASN A 240 -8.10 26.46 13.17
CA ASN A 240 -8.82 26.84 14.40
C ASN A 240 -9.46 25.68 15.18
N LYS A 241 -8.86 24.48 15.14
CA LYS A 241 -9.25 23.38 16.05
C LYS A 241 -8.30 23.35 17.24
N ALA A 242 -8.83 23.66 18.42
CA ALA A 242 -8.15 23.41 19.69
C ALA A 242 -7.79 21.91 19.80
N ASP A 243 -6.62 21.62 20.39
CA ASP A 243 -6.14 20.28 20.73
C ASP A 243 -5.97 19.27 19.56
N LYS A 244 -5.81 19.75 18.32
CA LYS A 244 -5.57 18.85 17.16
C LYS A 244 -4.26 18.05 17.27
N TYR A 245 -3.20 18.68 17.77
CA TYR A 245 -1.83 18.13 17.79
C TYR A 245 -1.50 17.54 19.16
N ASN A 246 -2.29 16.56 19.60
CA ASN A 246 -2.09 15.87 20.86
C ASN A 246 -1.38 14.52 20.66
N SER A 247 -1.20 13.76 21.74
CA SER A 247 -0.53 12.46 21.75
C SER A 247 -1.28 11.40 20.92
N ASP A 248 -2.60 11.49 20.83
CA ASP A 248 -3.42 10.63 19.95
C ASP A 248 -3.11 10.90 18.47
N TYR A 249 -2.97 12.17 18.08
CA TYR A 249 -2.56 12.52 16.71
C TYR A 249 -1.12 12.07 16.43
N TRP A 250 -0.21 12.27 17.39
CA TRP A 250 1.18 11.82 17.26
C TRP A 250 1.24 10.30 17.09
N SER A 251 0.64 9.51 17.98
CA SER A 251 0.68 8.04 17.88
C SER A 251 0.09 7.50 16.56
N LEU A 252 -0.88 8.21 15.97
CA LEU A 252 -1.43 7.87 14.66
C LEU A 252 -0.45 8.14 13.49
N GLN A 253 0.38 9.18 13.60
CA GLN A 253 1.20 9.73 12.51
C GLN A 253 2.69 9.39 12.64
N ASP A 254 3.22 9.28 13.85
CA ASP A 254 4.59 8.86 14.14
C ASP A 254 4.69 7.34 13.98
N ARG A 255 4.83 6.90 12.72
CA ARG A 255 4.89 5.49 12.33
C ARG A 255 6.23 5.20 11.69
N ASN A 256 6.98 4.28 12.32
CA ASN A 256 8.40 4.06 12.08
C ASN A 256 8.75 2.59 11.80
N GLU A 257 7.77 1.80 11.34
CA GLU A 257 7.89 0.33 11.28
C GLU A 257 8.69 -0.17 10.07
N VAL A 258 8.72 0.57 8.95
CA VAL A 258 9.35 0.14 7.70
C VAL A 258 10.24 1.23 7.15
N ARG A 259 11.49 0.90 6.86
CA ARG A 259 12.40 1.81 6.15
C ARG A 259 11.97 1.98 4.69
N ASP A 260 11.94 3.23 4.22
CA ASP A 260 11.60 3.59 2.84
C ASP A 260 12.54 4.69 2.33
N ASP A 261 13.52 4.27 1.54
CA ASP A 261 14.57 5.14 1.00
C ASP A 261 14.19 5.77 -0.35
N THR A 262 12.95 5.58 -0.85
CA THR A 262 12.59 6.03 -2.21
C THR A 262 12.74 7.51 -2.44
N MET A 263 12.55 8.30 -1.38
CA MET A 263 12.66 9.75 -1.46
C MET A 263 14.11 10.21 -1.70
N LEU A 264 15.12 9.41 -1.32
CA LEU A 264 16.53 9.75 -1.47
C LEU A 264 16.96 9.87 -2.93
N ARG A 265 16.20 9.29 -3.87
CA ARG A 265 16.49 9.41 -5.30
C ARG A 265 16.46 10.85 -5.81
N TYR A 266 15.74 11.74 -5.11
CA TYR A 266 15.63 13.15 -5.46
C TYR A 266 16.68 14.02 -4.79
N SER A 267 17.49 13.47 -3.86
CA SER A 267 18.42 14.23 -3.03
C SER A 267 19.37 15.11 -3.83
N GLU A 268 20.02 14.54 -4.86
CA GLU A 268 20.99 15.29 -5.67
C GLU A 268 20.31 16.46 -6.42
N ALA A 269 19.22 16.18 -7.14
CA ALA A 269 18.50 17.19 -7.91
C ALA A 269 17.90 18.28 -7.01
N ARG A 270 17.27 17.89 -5.90
CA ARG A 270 16.71 18.79 -4.90
C ARG A 270 17.80 19.68 -4.29
N ASN A 271 18.92 19.12 -3.84
CA ASN A 271 20.00 19.88 -3.21
C ASN A 271 20.67 20.84 -4.20
N ARG A 272 20.81 20.45 -5.47
CA ARG A 272 21.26 21.34 -6.54
C ARG A 272 20.32 22.54 -6.72
N ILE A 273 19.01 22.32 -6.76
CA ILE A 273 18.01 23.40 -6.87
C ILE A 273 18.04 24.29 -5.63
N ILE A 274 18.11 23.71 -4.41
CA ILE A 274 18.26 24.48 -3.17
C ILE A 274 19.49 25.38 -3.23
N GLY A 275 20.65 24.86 -3.67
CA GLY A 275 21.87 25.63 -3.81
C GLY A 275 21.74 26.77 -4.82
N GLN A 276 21.03 26.55 -5.94
CA GLN A 276 20.74 27.60 -6.93
C GLN A 276 19.81 28.68 -6.37
N LEU A 277 18.74 28.30 -5.66
CA LEU A 277 17.81 29.23 -5.04
C LEU A 277 18.51 30.10 -3.99
N LEU A 278 19.30 29.47 -3.11
CA LEU A 278 20.00 30.15 -2.03
C LEU A 278 21.27 30.90 -2.47
N ALA A 279 21.60 30.90 -3.77
CA ALA A 279 22.59 31.80 -4.34
C ALA A 279 22.07 33.25 -4.46
N ASP A 280 20.74 33.45 -4.51
CA ASP A 280 20.15 34.78 -4.40
C ASP A 280 20.35 35.32 -2.96
N PRO A 281 21.02 36.48 -2.79
CA PRO A 281 21.32 37.00 -1.45
C PRO A 281 20.08 37.28 -0.61
N GLU A 282 18.99 37.75 -1.23
CA GLU A 282 17.77 38.09 -0.51
C GLU A 282 17.01 36.84 -0.07
N LEU A 283 16.81 35.87 -0.97
CA LEU A 283 16.19 34.59 -0.61
C LEU A 283 17.01 33.84 0.44
N ASN A 284 18.35 33.88 0.35
CA ASN A 284 19.23 33.31 1.37
C ASN A 284 19.03 33.98 2.72
N ARG A 285 19.05 35.33 2.76
CA ARG A 285 18.83 36.10 3.98
C ARG A 285 17.47 35.79 4.62
N LEU A 286 16.40 35.70 3.81
CA LEU A 286 15.06 35.34 4.28
C LEU A 286 15.02 33.91 4.84
N HIS A 287 15.63 32.94 4.16
CA HIS A 287 15.69 31.55 4.63
C HIS A 287 16.46 31.43 5.95
N GLN A 288 17.65 32.03 6.04
CA GLN A 288 18.44 32.03 7.28
C GLN A 288 17.70 32.71 8.44
N ALA A 289 16.97 33.81 8.16
CA ALA A 289 16.15 34.47 9.16
C ALA A 289 14.99 33.58 9.66
N ALA A 290 14.34 32.83 8.77
CA ALA A 290 13.27 31.89 9.14
C ALA A 290 13.81 30.73 10.00
N VAL A 291 14.96 30.16 9.62
CA VAL A 291 15.64 29.11 10.39
C VAL A 291 16.05 29.62 11.77
N ALA A 292 16.71 30.79 11.84
CA ALA A 292 17.11 31.38 13.12
C ALA A 292 15.92 31.68 14.03
N ARG A 293 14.78 32.11 13.47
CA ARG A 293 13.53 32.33 14.22
C ARG A 293 12.97 31.02 14.79
N ALA A 294 12.99 29.94 14.01
CA ALA A 294 12.56 28.63 14.49
C ALA A 294 13.45 28.11 15.62
N GLU A 295 14.77 28.26 15.49
CA GLU A 295 15.75 27.86 16.50
C GLU A 295 15.63 28.69 17.79
N ALA A 296 15.48 30.02 17.68
CA ALA A 296 15.25 30.88 18.83
C ALA A 296 13.93 30.52 19.54
N ARG A 297 12.85 30.30 18.78
CA ARG A 297 11.57 29.87 19.34
C ARG A 297 11.68 28.54 20.06
N LEU A 298 12.40 27.58 19.47
CA LEU A 298 12.63 26.29 20.10
C LEU A 298 13.47 26.40 21.38
N ALA A 299 14.50 27.25 21.38
CA ALA A 299 15.31 27.52 22.56
C ALA A 299 14.44 28.06 23.71
N ASP A 300 13.51 28.99 23.43
CA ASP A 300 12.56 29.48 24.42
C ASP A 300 11.62 28.36 24.92
N LEU A 301 11.09 27.54 24.00
CA LEU A 301 10.20 26.43 24.35
C LEU A 301 10.90 25.41 25.24
N LYS A 302 12.16 25.07 24.97
CA LYS A 302 12.98 24.13 25.75
C LYS A 302 13.21 24.57 27.20
N GLN A 303 12.95 25.84 27.54
CA GLN A 303 12.99 26.32 28.94
C GLN A 303 11.68 26.14 29.71
N THR A 304 10.63 25.64 29.05
CA THR A 304 9.28 25.55 29.63
C THR A 304 8.95 24.14 30.09
N GLU A 305 8.28 24.02 31.23
CA GLU A 305 7.75 22.74 31.71
C GLU A 305 6.79 22.09 30.70
N ALA A 306 6.00 22.91 30.00
CA ALA A 306 5.07 22.43 28.97
C ALA A 306 5.78 21.70 27.81
N TYR A 307 7.00 22.11 27.45
CA TYR A 307 7.80 21.40 26.46
C TYR A 307 8.28 20.06 27.00
N HIS A 308 8.83 20.02 28.21
CA HIS A 308 9.31 18.77 28.80
C HIS A 308 8.18 17.74 28.98
N GLN A 309 7.00 18.20 29.44
CA GLN A 309 5.81 17.35 29.50
C GLN A 309 5.40 16.85 28.11
N LEU A 310 5.41 17.73 27.09
CA LEU A 310 5.14 17.32 25.72
C LEU A 310 6.10 16.22 25.26
N VAL A 311 7.41 16.39 25.43
CA VAL A 311 8.42 15.39 25.04
C VAL A 311 8.14 14.04 25.70
N ALA A 312 7.85 14.03 27.00
CA ALA A 312 7.52 12.82 27.75
C ALA A 312 6.23 12.14 27.23
N ASP A 313 5.19 12.93 26.97
CA ASP A 313 3.93 12.44 26.42
C ASP A 313 4.10 11.85 25.02
N LEU A 314 4.90 12.48 24.17
CA LEU A 314 5.18 12.01 22.82
C LEU A 314 6.03 10.75 22.81
N ALA A 315 7.02 10.64 23.71
CA ALA A 315 7.80 9.41 23.88
C ALA A 315 6.89 8.24 24.28
N THR A 316 5.96 8.47 25.21
CA THR A 316 4.93 7.48 25.59
C THR A 316 4.03 7.12 24.40
N ALA A 317 3.63 8.11 23.60
CA ALA A 317 2.80 7.90 22.42
C ALA A 317 3.51 7.12 21.30
N SER A 318 4.82 7.35 21.08
CA SER A 318 5.64 6.60 20.13
C SER A 318 5.78 5.13 20.51
N ALA A 319 5.75 4.81 21.81
CA ALA A 319 5.83 3.44 22.31
C ALA A 319 4.55 2.62 22.06
N VAL A 320 3.43 3.24 21.66
CA VAL A 320 2.18 2.54 21.37
C VAL A 320 2.34 1.66 20.12
N PRO A 321 2.18 0.33 20.23
CA PRO A 321 2.29 -0.57 19.09
C PRO A 321 1.26 -0.25 18.01
N ILE A 322 1.65 -0.41 16.74
CA ILE A 322 0.79 -0.11 15.59
C ILE A 322 -0.55 -0.87 15.63
N SER A 323 -0.56 -2.08 16.20
CA SER A 323 -1.77 -2.91 16.39
C SER A 323 -2.77 -2.34 17.38
N GLN A 324 -2.33 -1.50 18.32
CA GLN A 324 -3.16 -0.94 19.40
C GLN A 324 -3.74 0.44 19.09
N ILE A 325 -3.27 1.09 18.03
CA ILE A 325 -3.81 2.39 17.61
C ILE A 325 -5.25 2.21 17.15
N VAL A 326 -6.16 3.04 17.66
CA VAL A 326 -7.55 3.11 17.22
C VAL A 326 -7.83 4.48 16.65
N ALA A 327 -8.19 4.55 15.36
CA ALA A 327 -8.71 5.80 14.80
C ALA A 327 -10.17 5.95 15.21
N LYS A 328 -10.45 6.76 16.24
CA LYS A 328 -11.83 7.15 16.56
C LYS A 328 -12.38 7.99 15.40
N PRO A 329 -13.45 7.55 14.70
CA PRO A 329 -14.02 8.38 13.64
C PRO A 329 -14.63 9.64 14.28
N PRO A 330 -14.41 10.85 13.70
CA PRO A 330 -14.91 12.10 14.27
C PRO A 330 -16.45 12.23 14.29
N GLN A 331 -17.15 11.38 13.55
CA GLN A 331 -18.60 11.17 13.63
C GLN A 331 -18.91 9.69 13.39
N ALA A 332 -19.84 9.12 14.17
CA ALA A 332 -20.37 7.79 13.91
C ALA A 332 -21.02 7.75 12.52
N ARG A 333 -20.71 6.72 11.73
CA ARG A 333 -21.25 6.56 10.38
C ARG A 333 -22.71 6.11 10.47
N ASP A 334 -23.62 6.96 10.01
CA ASP A 334 -25.01 6.60 9.74
C ASP A 334 -25.05 5.69 8.50
N LYS A 335 -25.20 4.39 8.75
CA LYS A 335 -25.18 3.35 7.70
C LYS A 335 -26.35 3.50 6.72
N GLU A 336 -27.50 4.00 7.18
CA GLU A 336 -28.73 4.13 6.38
C GLU A 336 -28.66 5.35 5.47
N LYS A 337 -28.15 6.48 5.96
CA LYS A 337 -27.93 7.69 5.15
C LYS A 337 -26.83 7.48 4.10
N ILE A 338 -25.80 6.68 4.43
CA ILE A 338 -24.79 6.23 3.46
C ILE A 338 -25.44 5.34 2.40
N ALA A 339 -26.29 4.38 2.77
CA ALA A 339 -26.99 3.50 1.83
C ALA A 339 -28.03 4.24 0.96
N ALA A 340 -28.68 5.29 1.46
CA ALA A 340 -29.62 6.10 0.69
C ALA A 340 -28.91 6.93 -0.40
N LEU A 341 -27.72 7.48 -0.11
CA LEU A 341 -26.90 8.19 -1.10
C LEU A 341 -26.41 7.26 -2.24
N MET A 342 -26.36 5.94 -2.00
CA MET A 342 -26.00 4.91 -2.98
C MET A 342 -27.10 4.68 -4.02
N SER A 343 -28.36 5.03 -3.74
CA SER A 343 -29.48 4.42 -4.44
C SER A 343 -29.59 4.85 -5.90
N ASP A 344 -29.53 6.13 -6.23
CA ASP A 344 -30.16 6.52 -7.51
C ASP A 344 -29.19 6.57 -8.69
N VAL A 345 -27.95 7.02 -8.47
CA VAL A 345 -26.90 7.04 -9.51
C VAL A 345 -26.27 5.65 -9.67
N GLU A 346 -26.05 4.91 -8.58
CA GLU A 346 -25.46 3.56 -8.65
C GLU A 346 -26.47 2.49 -9.11
N LYS A 347 -27.78 2.62 -8.84
CA LYS A 347 -28.79 1.71 -9.44
C LYS A 347 -28.92 1.93 -10.95
N GLN A 348 -28.98 3.18 -11.41
CA GLN A 348 -29.10 3.47 -12.84
C GLN A 348 -27.84 3.06 -13.62
N ARG A 349 -26.65 3.31 -13.07
CA ARG A 349 -25.38 2.95 -13.71
C ARG A 349 -25.00 1.49 -13.51
N GLY A 350 -25.30 0.89 -12.36
CA GLY A 350 -25.19 -0.55 -12.16
C GLY A 350 -26.11 -1.34 -13.10
N ALA A 351 -27.29 -0.79 -13.43
CA ALA A 351 -28.16 -1.34 -14.47
C ALA A 351 -27.58 -1.15 -15.88
N LYS A 352 -27.02 0.03 -16.20
CA LYS A 352 -26.34 0.31 -17.49
C LYS A 352 -25.10 -0.58 -17.68
N ALA A 353 -24.19 -0.65 -16.72
CA ALA A 353 -23.02 -1.54 -16.74
C ALA A 353 -23.40 -3.04 -16.84
N LYS A 354 -24.55 -3.43 -16.28
CA LYS A 354 -25.10 -4.79 -16.40
C LYS A 354 -25.77 -5.05 -17.76
N ALA A 355 -26.27 -3.99 -18.42
CA ALA A 355 -26.80 -4.03 -19.78
C ALA A 355 -25.68 -4.02 -20.83
N ASP A 356 -24.63 -3.22 -20.63
CA ASP A 356 -23.45 -3.14 -21.50
C ASP A 356 -22.63 -4.44 -21.43
N ARG A 357 -22.47 -5.05 -20.25
CA ARG A 357 -21.94 -6.42 -20.08
C ARG A 357 -22.77 -7.50 -20.76
N LYS A 358 -24.03 -7.21 -21.12
CA LYS A 358 -24.94 -8.11 -21.83
C LYS A 358 -24.88 -7.93 -23.35
N LEU A 359 -24.34 -6.80 -23.84
CA LEU A 359 -24.39 -6.39 -25.25
C LEU A 359 -23.01 -6.38 -25.93
N GLY A 360 -21.90 -6.26 -25.19
CA GLY A 360 -20.55 -6.40 -25.74
C GLY A 360 -19.99 -7.82 -25.66
N PRO A 361 -19.03 -8.21 -26.52
CA PRO A 361 -18.23 -9.40 -26.27
C PRO A 361 -17.60 -9.26 -24.88
N ARG A 362 -17.71 -10.31 -24.06
CA ARG A 362 -17.07 -10.35 -22.74
C ARG A 362 -15.58 -10.11 -22.92
N GLU A 363 -15.11 -8.91 -22.59
CA GLU A 363 -13.71 -8.74 -22.24
C GLU A 363 -13.40 -9.78 -21.15
N PRO A 364 -12.30 -10.53 -21.27
CA PRO A 364 -11.93 -11.49 -20.26
C PRO A 364 -11.86 -10.76 -18.92
N PRO A 365 -12.42 -11.32 -17.84
CA PRO A 365 -12.36 -10.68 -16.54
C PRO A 365 -10.90 -10.33 -16.24
N VAL A 366 -10.64 -9.07 -15.89
CA VAL A 366 -9.31 -8.64 -15.40
C VAL A 366 -8.95 -9.61 -14.28
N GLU A 367 -7.96 -10.45 -14.54
CA GLU A 367 -7.56 -11.52 -13.65
C GLU A 367 -7.09 -10.88 -12.34
N ALA A 368 -7.68 -11.29 -11.21
CA ALA A 368 -7.33 -10.69 -9.94
C ALA A 368 -5.96 -11.21 -9.52
N VAL A 369 -5.01 -10.32 -9.30
CA VAL A 369 -3.67 -10.67 -8.81
C VAL A 369 -3.81 -11.39 -7.47
N PRO A 370 -3.33 -12.65 -7.34
CA PRO A 370 -3.34 -13.37 -6.08
C PRO A 370 -2.51 -12.61 -5.02
N MET A 371 -3.11 -12.31 -3.87
CA MET A 371 -2.40 -11.67 -2.76
C MET A 371 -1.72 -12.72 -1.87
N GLY A 372 -0.42 -12.55 -1.61
CA GLY A 372 0.38 -13.45 -0.79
C GLY A 372 -0.01 -13.53 0.68
N ALA A 373 0.10 -14.73 1.26
CA ALA A 373 -0.26 -14.94 2.65
C ALA A 373 0.86 -14.53 3.65
N TYR A 374 2.09 -14.36 3.18
CA TYR A 374 3.29 -14.23 3.98
C TYR A 374 4.04 -12.93 3.66
N ASN A 375 4.79 -12.41 4.63
CA ASN A 375 5.65 -11.25 4.37
C ASN A 375 6.82 -11.63 3.44
N PRO A 376 7.24 -10.74 2.54
CA PRO A 376 8.42 -10.95 1.72
C PRO A 376 9.71 -10.77 2.54
N GLY A 377 10.75 -11.49 2.17
CA GLY A 377 12.08 -11.38 2.79
C GLY A 377 12.30 -12.36 3.95
N PRO A 378 13.46 -12.27 4.63
CA PRO A 378 13.82 -13.20 5.69
C PRO A 378 12.87 -13.06 6.89
N ILE A 379 12.40 -14.20 7.38
CA ILE A 379 11.57 -14.29 8.58
C ILE A 379 12.47 -14.67 9.76
N ASP A 380 12.53 -13.78 10.76
CA ASP A 380 13.29 -13.99 11.98
C ASP A 380 12.35 -14.25 13.17
N LEU A 381 12.42 -15.45 13.73
CA LEU A 381 11.64 -15.89 14.88
C LEU A 381 12.44 -15.91 16.19
N SER A 382 13.71 -15.48 16.19
CA SER A 382 14.60 -15.62 17.36
C SER A 382 14.18 -14.80 18.59
N GLY A 383 13.26 -13.84 18.43
CA GLY A 383 12.68 -13.06 19.52
C GLY A 383 11.47 -13.77 20.16
N ASP A 384 11.45 -13.83 21.49
CA ASP A 384 10.27 -14.30 22.25
C ASP A 384 9.13 -13.28 22.13
N LEU A 385 8.14 -13.61 21.31
CA LEU A 385 6.95 -12.81 21.08
C LEU A 385 5.75 -13.65 21.52
N SER A 386 5.17 -13.30 22.67
CA SER A 386 3.88 -13.88 23.07
C SER A 386 2.81 -13.41 22.09
N VAL A 387 2.33 -14.33 21.26
CA VAL A 387 1.34 -14.08 20.21
C VAL A 387 0.06 -14.82 20.52
N GLU A 388 -1.08 -14.16 20.27
CA GLU A 388 -2.38 -14.79 20.38
C GLU A 388 -2.53 -15.93 19.36
N ILE A 389 -3.18 -17.02 19.74
CA ILE A 389 -3.35 -18.21 18.91
C ILE A 389 -4.82 -18.37 18.54
N PHE A 390 -5.11 -18.52 17.25
CA PHE A 390 -6.47 -18.64 16.73
C PHE A 390 -6.67 -19.96 15.99
N ALA A 391 -7.80 -20.61 16.25
CA ALA A 391 -8.23 -21.78 15.50
C ALA A 391 -8.65 -21.36 14.08
N ASN A 392 -8.00 -21.95 13.08
CA ASN A 392 -8.34 -21.82 11.68
C ASN A 392 -8.59 -23.23 11.15
N HIS A 393 -9.83 -23.54 10.82
CA HIS A 393 -10.23 -24.92 10.51
C HIS A 393 -9.82 -25.88 11.64
N SER A 394 -9.09 -26.95 11.36
CA SER A 394 -8.59 -27.89 12.38
C SER A 394 -7.20 -27.54 12.91
N MET A 395 -6.59 -26.46 12.42
CA MET A 395 -5.24 -26.04 12.79
C MET A 395 -5.31 -24.81 13.70
N LYS A 396 -4.26 -24.57 14.46
CA LYS A 396 -4.07 -23.37 15.27
C LYS A 396 -2.92 -22.56 14.69
N LEU A 397 -3.16 -21.28 14.45
CA LEU A 397 -2.18 -20.37 13.89
C LEU A 397 -1.87 -19.26 14.92
N PRO A 398 -0.59 -18.95 15.16
CA PRO A 398 -0.21 -17.77 15.90
C PRO A 398 -0.48 -16.52 15.05
N LEU A 399 -0.93 -15.44 15.67
CA LEU A 399 -1.12 -14.13 15.03
C LEU A 399 0.23 -13.40 14.91
N ASP A 400 1.20 -14.03 14.27
CA ASP A 400 2.57 -13.52 14.18
C ASP A 400 2.75 -12.59 12.96
N HIS A 401 2.89 -11.29 13.23
CA HIS A 401 3.06 -10.27 12.20
C HIS A 401 4.43 -10.33 11.49
N ARG A 402 5.40 -11.11 12.02
CA ARG A 402 6.69 -11.36 11.37
C ARG A 402 6.51 -12.32 10.19
N VAL A 403 5.60 -13.29 10.33
CA VAL A 403 5.33 -14.31 9.32
C VAL A 403 4.22 -13.90 8.35
N PHE A 404 3.06 -13.55 8.88
CA PHE A 404 1.86 -13.37 8.08
C PHE A 404 1.71 -11.94 7.59
N ALA A 405 1.32 -11.80 6.32
CA ALA A 405 1.03 -10.49 5.74
C ALA A 405 -0.08 -9.80 6.52
N ALA A 406 0.00 -8.47 6.68
CA ALA A 406 -0.92 -7.74 7.54
C ALA A 406 -2.42 -7.86 7.14
N HIS A 407 -2.73 -8.09 5.86
CA HIS A 407 -4.10 -8.31 5.41
C HIS A 407 -4.65 -9.71 5.76
N VAL A 408 -3.76 -10.64 6.14
CA VAL A 408 -4.04 -12.02 6.53
C VAL A 408 -4.32 -12.13 8.02
N LEU A 409 -3.70 -11.29 8.85
CA LEU A 409 -3.88 -11.30 10.32
C LEU A 409 -5.37 -11.27 10.73
N PRO A 410 -6.25 -10.42 10.17
CA PRO A 410 -7.68 -10.45 10.48
C PRO A 410 -8.39 -11.73 10.01
N LEU A 411 -7.88 -12.38 8.96
CA LEU A 411 -8.40 -13.67 8.50
C LEU A 411 -8.05 -14.77 9.50
N ILE A 412 -6.82 -14.79 10.02
CA ILE A 412 -6.39 -15.71 11.08
C ILE A 412 -7.25 -15.50 12.32
N GLN A 413 -7.42 -14.26 12.79
CA GLN A 413 -8.26 -13.95 13.94
C GLN A 413 -9.70 -14.44 13.80
N SER A 414 -10.25 -14.39 12.58
CA SER A 414 -11.62 -14.81 12.30
C SER A 414 -11.77 -16.28 11.88
N GLY A 415 -10.70 -17.08 11.94
CA GLY A 415 -10.71 -18.50 11.58
C GLY A 415 -10.85 -18.76 10.07
N LYS A 416 -10.44 -17.82 9.23
CA LYS A 416 -10.64 -17.81 7.77
C LYS A 416 -9.34 -17.84 6.96
N PHE A 417 -8.20 -18.12 7.59
CA PHE A 417 -6.93 -18.32 6.88
C PHE A 417 -7.07 -19.42 5.82
N GLU A 418 -6.69 -19.09 4.57
CA GLU A 418 -6.76 -19.98 3.39
C GLU A 418 -8.05 -20.80 3.25
N ARG A 419 -9.18 -20.25 3.70
CA ARG A 419 -10.46 -20.95 3.82
C ARG A 419 -10.93 -21.63 2.52
N GLY A 420 -10.60 -21.06 1.36
CA GLY A 420 -10.93 -21.64 0.06
C GLY A 420 -10.21 -22.96 -0.19
N LEU A 421 -8.90 -22.98 0.05
CA LEU A 421 -8.05 -24.18 -0.05
C LEU A 421 -8.45 -25.20 1.01
N ALA A 422 -8.54 -24.77 2.27
CA ALA A 422 -8.83 -25.65 3.41
C ALA A 422 -10.16 -26.42 3.25
N ARG A 423 -11.20 -25.79 2.69
CA ARG A 423 -12.50 -26.46 2.47
C ARG A 423 -12.48 -27.47 1.33
N LYS A 424 -11.71 -27.20 0.28
CA LYS A 424 -11.83 -27.92 -0.99
C LYS A 424 -10.73 -28.95 -1.21
N MET A 425 -9.49 -28.67 -0.77
CA MET A 425 -8.35 -29.58 -0.94
C MET A 425 -8.63 -31.01 -0.41
N PRO A 426 -9.22 -31.18 0.79
CA PRO A 426 -9.54 -32.52 1.31
C PRO A 426 -10.58 -33.29 0.50
N LEU A 427 -11.40 -32.59 -0.30
CA LEU A 427 -12.46 -33.16 -1.12
C LEU A 427 -11.95 -33.56 -2.51
N VAL A 428 -10.94 -32.85 -3.04
CA VAL A 428 -10.41 -33.08 -4.38
C VAL A 428 -9.28 -34.09 -4.40
N LEU A 429 -8.57 -34.26 -3.27
CA LEU A 429 -7.51 -35.26 -3.16
C LEU A 429 -8.10 -36.68 -3.22
N PRO A 430 -7.52 -37.58 -4.05
CA PRO A 430 -8.00 -38.96 -4.18
C PRO A 430 -8.08 -39.70 -2.85
N LYS A 431 -8.86 -40.78 -2.83
CA LYS A 431 -8.84 -41.72 -1.70
C LYS A 431 -7.44 -42.33 -1.59
N GLN A 432 -6.89 -42.38 -0.38
CA GLN A 432 -5.53 -42.87 -0.11
C GLN A 432 -4.44 -42.13 -0.90
N ALA A 433 -4.62 -40.82 -1.14
CA ALA A 433 -3.64 -40.03 -1.87
C ALA A 433 -2.25 -40.05 -1.19
N ARG A 434 -1.20 -40.03 -2.01
CA ARG A 434 0.16 -39.67 -1.62
C ARG A 434 0.41 -38.27 -2.13
N ALA A 435 0.29 -37.29 -1.24
CA ALA A 435 0.44 -35.87 -1.56
C ALA A 435 1.87 -35.40 -1.23
N LEU A 436 2.55 -34.85 -2.23
CA LEU A 436 3.80 -34.11 -2.02
C LEU A 436 3.50 -32.61 -2.12
N GLU A 437 3.78 -31.86 -1.05
CA GLU A 437 3.65 -30.40 -1.00
C GLU A 437 5.03 -29.75 -0.97
N ILE A 438 5.39 -29.04 -2.04
CA ILE A 438 6.67 -28.30 -2.15
C ILE A 438 6.41 -26.81 -1.96
N GLY A 439 7.04 -26.24 -0.94
CA GLY A 439 6.79 -24.87 -0.48
C GLY A 439 5.62 -24.79 0.49
N SER A 440 5.53 -25.73 1.43
CA SER A 440 4.42 -25.89 2.38
C SER A 440 4.20 -24.71 3.34
N ALA A 441 5.07 -23.71 3.31
CA ALA A 441 5.06 -22.53 4.15
C ALA A 441 4.93 -22.92 5.63
N VAL A 442 3.87 -22.48 6.32
CA VAL A 442 3.63 -22.81 7.73
C VAL A 442 2.91 -24.17 7.94
N GLY A 443 2.78 -24.99 6.89
CA GLY A 443 2.19 -26.34 6.93
C GLY A 443 0.68 -26.40 7.19
N PHE A 444 -0.02 -25.28 7.03
CA PHE A 444 -1.44 -25.17 7.35
C PHE A 444 -2.32 -26.12 6.52
N LEU A 445 -2.13 -26.15 5.20
CA LEU A 445 -3.01 -26.88 4.28
C LEU A 445 -2.87 -28.40 4.46
N ALA A 446 -1.65 -28.94 4.36
CA ALA A 446 -1.39 -30.36 4.63
C ALA A 446 -1.78 -30.75 6.05
N GLY A 447 -1.44 -29.93 7.06
CA GLY A 447 -1.82 -30.21 8.45
C GLY A 447 -3.34 -30.28 8.63
N HIS A 448 -4.08 -29.36 8.03
CA HIS A 448 -5.54 -29.40 8.05
C HIS A 448 -6.08 -30.67 7.37
N CYS A 449 -5.59 -30.98 6.17
CA CYS A 449 -6.00 -32.17 5.43
C CYS A 449 -5.71 -33.46 6.22
N ALA A 450 -4.52 -33.58 6.81
CA ALA A 450 -4.13 -34.74 7.61
C ALA A 450 -4.96 -34.89 8.90
N ASN A 451 -5.42 -33.78 9.51
CA ASN A 451 -6.33 -33.85 10.66
C ASN A 451 -7.69 -34.45 10.30
N ILE A 452 -8.17 -34.26 9.07
CA ILE A 452 -9.53 -34.66 8.65
C ILE A 452 -9.57 -35.87 7.72
N ARG A 453 -8.44 -36.23 7.09
CA ARG A 453 -8.28 -37.35 6.17
C ARG A 453 -7.05 -38.18 6.57
N THR A 454 -7.26 -39.14 7.46
CA THR A 454 -6.20 -40.03 7.97
C THR A 454 -5.75 -41.10 6.97
N ASP A 455 -6.44 -41.21 5.84
CA ASP A 455 -6.09 -42.10 4.73
C ASP A 455 -5.03 -41.51 3.80
N ILE A 456 -4.78 -40.19 3.84
CA ILE A 456 -3.81 -39.51 2.96
C ILE A 456 -2.41 -39.53 3.60
N HIS A 457 -1.40 -39.81 2.80
CA HIS A 457 0.01 -39.60 3.15
C HIS A 457 0.45 -38.23 2.63
N PHE A 458 0.90 -37.34 3.51
CA PHE A 458 1.53 -36.06 3.13
C PHE A 458 3.05 -36.11 3.35
N THR A 459 3.80 -35.71 2.32
CA THR A 459 5.20 -35.30 2.45
C THR A 459 5.27 -33.80 2.19
N LEU A 460 5.75 -33.05 3.18
CA LEU A 460 5.89 -31.59 3.13
C LEU A 460 7.36 -31.24 2.90
N HIS A 461 7.58 -30.17 2.15
CA HIS A 461 8.90 -29.60 1.93
C HIS A 461 8.84 -28.07 2.06
N GLU A 462 9.71 -27.51 2.90
CA GLU A 462 9.93 -26.07 3.04
C GLU A 462 11.42 -25.80 3.28
N ASP A 463 12.02 -24.96 2.43
CA ASP A 463 13.43 -24.56 2.51
C ASP A 463 13.63 -23.22 3.19
N ASP A 464 12.61 -22.34 3.23
CA ASP A 464 12.74 -21.09 3.96
C ASP A 464 12.85 -21.39 5.46
N PRO A 465 13.97 -21.03 6.13
CA PRO A 465 14.20 -21.42 7.51
C PRO A 465 13.13 -20.91 8.48
N GLY A 466 12.65 -19.67 8.28
CA GLY A 466 11.67 -19.06 9.17
C GLY A 466 10.26 -19.63 8.97
N LEU A 467 9.86 -19.93 7.73
CA LEU A 467 8.61 -20.65 7.48
C LEU A 467 8.67 -22.10 7.95
N ARG A 468 9.81 -22.76 7.79
CA ARG A 468 10.02 -24.14 8.27
C ARG A 468 9.95 -24.22 9.79
N GLU A 469 10.55 -23.25 10.50
CA GLU A 469 10.43 -23.12 11.94
C GLU A 469 8.97 -22.84 12.36
N MET A 470 8.30 -21.88 11.70
CA MET A 470 6.88 -21.60 11.96
C MET A 470 5.98 -22.80 11.66
N LEU A 471 6.29 -23.62 10.65
CA LEU A 471 5.57 -24.85 10.35
C LEU A 471 5.60 -25.80 11.53
N GLN A 472 6.78 -25.98 12.15
CA GLN A 472 6.92 -26.82 13.33
C GLN A 472 6.11 -26.26 14.52
N ILE A 473 6.16 -24.94 14.73
CA ILE A 473 5.34 -24.25 15.75
C ILE A 473 3.85 -24.49 15.50
N VAL A 474 3.36 -24.26 14.29
CA VAL A 474 1.95 -24.45 13.91
C VAL A 474 1.52 -25.91 14.11
N CYS A 475 2.35 -26.87 13.71
CA CYS A 475 2.10 -28.29 13.91
C CYS A 475 2.00 -28.64 15.41
N GLN A 476 2.94 -28.14 16.22
CA GLN A 476 2.94 -28.34 17.68
C GLN A 476 1.68 -27.74 18.33
N LEU A 477 1.34 -26.48 18.03
CA LEU A 477 0.14 -25.81 18.53
C LEU A 477 -1.16 -26.55 18.17
N SER A 478 -1.15 -27.20 17.00
CA SER A 478 -2.27 -27.95 16.45
C SER A 478 -2.31 -29.41 16.89
N ASN A 479 -1.41 -29.85 17.77
CA ASN A 479 -1.23 -31.26 18.15
C ASN A 479 -1.06 -32.19 16.95
N ARG A 480 -0.32 -31.73 15.93
CA ARG A 480 -0.02 -32.50 14.72
C ARG A 480 1.42 -32.95 14.73
N SER A 481 1.63 -34.19 15.17
CA SER A 481 2.95 -34.82 15.16
C SER A 481 3.29 -35.36 13.78
N PHE A 482 4.56 -35.26 13.40
CA PHE A 482 5.11 -35.96 12.23
C PHE A 482 5.15 -37.47 12.50
N ASN A 483 4.84 -38.26 11.48
CA ASN A 483 4.80 -39.72 11.53
C ASN A 483 5.00 -40.32 10.12
N ASP A 484 4.78 -41.61 9.98
CA ASP A 484 4.92 -42.37 8.72
C ASP A 484 3.97 -41.93 7.58
N ARG A 485 2.98 -41.09 7.87
CA ARG A 485 1.99 -40.56 6.91
C ARG A 485 1.94 -39.04 6.85
N PHE A 486 2.67 -38.34 7.72
CA PHE A 486 2.77 -36.89 7.75
C PHE A 486 4.24 -36.54 7.98
N VAL A 487 4.99 -36.44 6.89
CA VAL A 487 6.45 -36.38 6.88
C VAL A 487 6.89 -34.98 6.48
N LEU A 488 7.81 -34.37 7.23
CA LEU A 488 8.53 -33.18 6.80
C LEU A 488 9.88 -33.60 6.24
N SER A 489 10.09 -33.38 4.93
CA SER A 489 11.35 -33.69 4.24
C SER A 489 12.49 -32.83 4.78
N ASP A 490 13.64 -33.44 5.03
CA ASP A 490 14.90 -32.81 5.43
C ASP A 490 15.85 -32.53 4.25
N ARG A 491 15.44 -32.89 3.04
CA ARG A 491 16.22 -32.71 1.81
C ARG A 491 16.08 -31.28 1.30
N PRO A 492 17.15 -30.46 1.26
CA PRO A 492 17.09 -29.14 0.66
C PRO A 492 17.03 -29.23 -0.87
N LEU A 493 16.42 -28.22 -1.51
CA LEU A 493 16.45 -28.08 -2.97
C LEU A 493 17.54 -27.07 -3.36
N VAL A 494 18.74 -27.57 -3.65
CA VAL A 494 19.88 -26.75 -4.08
C VAL A 494 19.92 -26.65 -5.60
N ASP A 495 19.90 -27.79 -6.29
CA ASP A 495 19.58 -27.86 -7.72
C ASP A 495 18.06 -28.05 -7.84
N LEU A 496 17.36 -26.93 -8.02
CA LEU A 496 15.90 -26.90 -8.06
C LEU A 496 15.27 -27.87 -9.09
N VAL A 497 15.98 -28.24 -10.15
CA VAL A 497 15.46 -29.21 -11.12
C VAL A 497 15.72 -30.64 -10.63
N ALA A 498 16.99 -30.98 -10.41
CA ALA A 498 17.38 -32.35 -10.09
C ALA A 498 16.88 -32.80 -8.71
N ASP A 499 16.92 -31.91 -7.71
CA ASP A 499 16.49 -32.23 -6.35
C ASP A 499 14.95 -32.34 -6.26
N THR A 500 14.22 -31.49 -7.00
CA THR A 500 12.75 -31.60 -7.08
C THR A 500 12.34 -32.90 -7.76
N GLN A 501 13.00 -33.27 -8.86
CA GLN A 501 12.75 -34.55 -9.55
C GLN A 501 13.05 -35.75 -8.65
N ARG A 502 14.16 -35.70 -7.90
CA ARG A 502 14.51 -36.73 -6.92
C ARG A 502 13.42 -36.84 -5.85
N LEU A 503 13.01 -35.72 -5.28
CA LEU A 503 11.97 -35.69 -4.25
C LEU A 503 10.64 -36.27 -4.75
N ILE A 504 10.22 -35.91 -5.98
CA ILE A 504 9.03 -36.49 -6.63
C ILE A 504 9.20 -37.99 -6.86
N SER A 505 10.36 -38.44 -7.34
CA SER A 505 10.62 -39.85 -7.62
C SER A 505 10.61 -40.71 -6.35
N GLU A 506 11.20 -40.21 -5.26
CA GLU A 506 11.27 -40.91 -3.97
C GLU A 506 9.89 -40.98 -3.30
N THR A 507 9.13 -39.88 -3.36
CA THR A 507 7.79 -39.82 -2.75
C THR A 507 6.70 -40.46 -3.59
N GLY A 508 6.91 -40.69 -4.90
CA GLY A 508 5.95 -41.28 -5.82
C GLY A 508 4.52 -40.75 -5.63
N PRO A 509 4.29 -39.42 -5.71
CA PRO A 509 3.03 -38.82 -5.31
C PRO A 509 1.92 -39.11 -6.32
N THR A 510 0.71 -39.34 -5.82
CA THR A 510 -0.50 -39.30 -6.66
C THR A 510 -1.00 -37.87 -6.86
N SER A 511 -0.67 -36.96 -5.93
CA SER A 511 -1.05 -35.54 -6.02
C SER A 511 0.16 -34.66 -5.70
N LEU A 512 0.50 -33.75 -6.61
CA LEU A 512 1.61 -32.82 -6.47
C LEU A 512 1.09 -31.41 -6.20
N LEU A 513 1.44 -30.84 -5.06
CA LEU A 513 1.05 -29.50 -4.60
C LEU A 513 2.29 -28.61 -4.67
N LEU A 514 2.28 -27.61 -5.53
CA LEU A 514 3.42 -26.72 -5.80
C LEU A 514 3.07 -25.30 -5.37
N ALA A 515 3.76 -24.82 -4.33
CA ALA A 515 3.61 -23.48 -3.78
C ALA A 515 4.95 -22.75 -3.60
N ASP A 516 6.09 -23.40 -3.85
CA ASP A 516 7.42 -22.78 -3.77
C ASP A 516 7.68 -21.87 -4.98
N ALA A 517 7.84 -20.57 -4.73
CA ALA A 517 8.02 -19.59 -5.79
C ALA A 517 9.41 -19.63 -6.47
N ARG A 518 10.40 -20.34 -5.90
CA ARG A 518 11.71 -20.53 -6.55
C ARG A 518 11.61 -21.43 -7.78
N LEU A 519 10.57 -22.27 -7.85
CA LEU A 519 10.28 -23.11 -9.01
C LEU A 519 9.66 -22.27 -10.12
N SER A 520 10.43 -21.43 -10.81
CA SER A 520 9.92 -20.60 -11.91
C SER A 520 9.25 -21.45 -13.01
N PRO A 521 8.43 -20.86 -13.91
CA PRO A 521 7.80 -21.59 -15.01
C PRO A 521 8.78 -22.44 -15.84
N GLU A 522 9.99 -21.95 -16.08
CA GLU A 522 11.04 -22.67 -16.81
C GLU A 522 11.56 -23.88 -16.03
N ILE A 523 11.75 -23.73 -14.72
CA ILE A 523 12.19 -24.82 -13.84
C ILE A 523 11.10 -25.88 -13.74
N LEU A 524 9.85 -25.48 -13.49
CA LEU A 524 8.73 -26.41 -13.43
C LEU A 524 8.54 -27.18 -14.73
N THR A 525 8.66 -26.51 -15.88
CA THR A 525 8.57 -27.18 -17.19
C THR A 525 9.63 -28.26 -17.33
N LYS A 526 10.88 -27.98 -16.91
CA LYS A 526 11.97 -28.98 -16.91
C LYS A 526 11.68 -30.13 -15.94
N VAL A 527 11.26 -29.83 -14.71
CA VAL A 527 10.88 -30.82 -13.70
C VAL A 527 9.79 -31.75 -14.22
N LEU A 528 8.75 -31.19 -14.84
CA LEU A 528 7.59 -31.92 -15.35
C LEU A 528 7.91 -32.73 -16.61
N SER A 529 8.74 -32.21 -17.51
CA SER A 529 9.05 -32.84 -18.80
C SER A 529 9.79 -34.17 -18.71
N THR A 530 10.45 -34.44 -17.58
CA THR A 530 11.24 -35.66 -17.36
C THR A 530 10.68 -36.49 -16.21
N MET A 531 9.40 -36.31 -15.86
CA MET A 531 8.78 -37.11 -14.81
C MET A 531 8.80 -38.60 -15.17
N PRO A 532 9.22 -39.49 -14.25
CA PRO A 532 9.19 -40.93 -14.48
C PRO A 532 7.74 -41.44 -14.63
N GLY A 533 7.57 -42.66 -15.18
CA GLY A 533 6.28 -43.24 -15.61
C GLY A 533 5.16 -43.41 -14.58
N SER A 534 5.35 -42.97 -13.34
CA SER A 534 4.32 -42.82 -12.31
C SER A 534 4.00 -41.33 -12.07
N ALA A 535 3.60 -40.63 -13.14
CA ALA A 535 3.25 -39.21 -13.04
C ALA A 535 2.06 -39.02 -12.09
N PRO A 536 2.03 -37.94 -11.28
CA PRO A 536 0.94 -37.68 -10.35
C PRO A 536 -0.38 -37.53 -11.13
N VAL A 537 -1.48 -38.08 -10.62
CA VAL A 537 -2.79 -37.94 -11.29
C VAL A 537 -3.37 -36.53 -11.17
N GLN A 538 -2.85 -35.72 -10.23
CA GLN A 538 -3.23 -34.33 -10.02
C GLN A 538 -2.01 -33.44 -9.75
N VAL A 539 -2.03 -32.23 -10.28
CA VAL A 539 -1.05 -31.17 -10.02
C VAL A 539 -1.80 -29.90 -9.62
N PHE A 540 -1.36 -29.23 -8.56
CA PHE A 540 -1.94 -27.98 -8.07
C PHE A 540 -0.86 -26.90 -7.97
N LEU A 541 -1.11 -25.73 -8.57
CA LEU A 541 -0.27 -24.55 -8.46
C LEU A 541 -0.99 -23.49 -7.62
N TYR A 542 -0.42 -23.08 -6.48
CA TYR A 542 -1.07 -22.18 -5.52
C TYR A 542 -0.05 -21.44 -4.65
N GLY A 543 -0.52 -20.72 -3.63
CA GLY A 543 0.34 -20.09 -2.62
C GLY A 543 1.34 -19.10 -3.23
N ARG A 544 2.57 -19.09 -2.71
CA ARG A 544 3.63 -18.16 -3.14
C ARG A 544 4.00 -18.34 -4.62
N TRP A 545 3.91 -19.56 -5.15
CA TRP A 545 4.11 -19.79 -6.58
C TRP A 545 3.10 -19.00 -7.42
N LEU A 546 1.82 -19.12 -7.10
CA LEU A 546 0.76 -18.45 -7.85
C LEU A 546 0.79 -16.93 -7.64
N GLU A 547 1.14 -16.47 -6.45
CA GLU A 547 1.39 -15.05 -6.18
C GLU A 547 2.41 -14.44 -7.16
N ILE A 548 3.58 -15.08 -7.30
CA ILE A 548 4.68 -14.54 -8.12
C ILE A 548 4.45 -14.78 -9.62
N TRP A 549 3.89 -15.92 -10.01
CA TRP A 549 3.89 -16.38 -11.41
C TRP A 549 2.51 -16.48 -12.07
N HIS A 550 1.47 -15.86 -11.50
CA HIS A 550 0.10 -15.92 -12.05
C HIS A 550 -0.01 -15.45 -13.51
N ASP A 551 0.69 -14.37 -13.86
CA ASP A 551 0.70 -13.78 -15.21
C ASP A 551 1.38 -14.69 -16.24
N ARG A 552 2.28 -15.57 -15.78
CA ARG A 552 3.04 -16.54 -16.58
C ARG A 552 2.48 -17.96 -16.50
N ILE A 553 1.26 -18.15 -16.01
CA ILE A 553 0.62 -19.47 -15.87
C ILE A 553 0.52 -20.24 -17.20
N GLY A 554 0.40 -19.54 -18.32
CA GLY A 554 0.38 -20.12 -19.67
C GLY A 554 1.60 -20.98 -19.97
N GLU A 555 2.76 -20.60 -19.43
CA GLU A 555 4.04 -21.28 -19.67
C GLU A 555 4.14 -22.64 -18.99
N VAL A 556 3.39 -22.88 -17.91
CA VAL A 556 3.33 -24.18 -17.22
C VAL A 556 2.09 -24.98 -17.62
N SER A 557 0.96 -24.32 -17.81
CA SER A 557 -0.30 -24.97 -18.17
C SER A 557 -0.28 -25.60 -19.57
N ASN A 558 0.44 -25.02 -20.54
CA ASN A 558 0.58 -25.59 -21.89
C ASN A 558 1.42 -26.89 -21.91
N PRO A 559 2.61 -26.94 -21.25
CA PRO A 559 3.32 -28.20 -21.05
C PRO A 559 2.51 -29.26 -20.31
N LEU A 560 1.82 -28.90 -19.21
CA LEU A 560 0.96 -29.85 -18.49
C LEU A 560 -0.12 -30.44 -19.39
N GLN A 561 -0.76 -29.63 -20.23
CA GLN A 561 -1.73 -30.11 -21.21
C GLN A 561 -1.11 -31.04 -22.26
N SER A 562 0.10 -30.74 -22.71
CA SER A 562 0.86 -31.61 -23.63
C SER A 562 1.21 -32.96 -23.00
N LEU A 563 1.34 -33.01 -21.67
CA LEU A 563 1.52 -34.23 -20.88
C LEU A 563 0.21 -34.97 -20.57
N GLY A 564 -0.94 -34.47 -21.04
CA GLY A 564 -2.25 -35.12 -20.89
C GLY A 564 -3.10 -34.61 -19.73
N TYR A 565 -2.61 -33.64 -18.95
CA TYR A 565 -3.39 -33.04 -17.88
C TYR A 565 -4.43 -32.08 -18.42
N ARG A 566 -5.58 -31.99 -17.75
CA ARG A 566 -6.63 -31.02 -18.06
C ARG A 566 -6.84 -30.09 -16.86
N PRO A 567 -7.02 -28.77 -17.09
CA PRO A 567 -7.40 -27.85 -16.03
C PRO A 567 -8.67 -28.31 -15.32
N THR A 568 -8.77 -28.07 -14.01
CA THR A 568 -9.95 -28.37 -13.21
C THR A 568 -10.59 -27.11 -12.66
N ASP A 569 -11.93 -27.08 -12.61
CA ASP A 569 -12.71 -25.98 -12.02
C ASP A 569 -12.88 -26.14 -10.50
N SER A 570 -12.01 -26.94 -9.87
CA SER A 570 -12.12 -27.28 -8.46
C SER A 570 -11.93 -26.06 -7.55
N PHE A 571 -11.13 -25.08 -7.95
CA PHE A 571 -10.80 -23.90 -7.15
C PHE A 571 -11.15 -22.60 -7.88
N ASP A 572 -11.30 -21.52 -7.10
CA ASP A 572 -11.24 -20.18 -7.69
C ASP A 572 -9.84 -20.02 -8.30
N PRO A 573 -9.73 -19.59 -9.56
CA PRO A 573 -8.45 -19.37 -10.18
C PRO A 573 -7.53 -18.50 -9.30
N ASN A 574 -8.00 -17.43 -8.68
CA ASN A 574 -7.11 -16.55 -7.92
C ASN A 574 -6.52 -17.19 -6.65
N ILE A 575 -6.89 -18.43 -6.34
CA ILE A 575 -6.43 -19.19 -5.17
C ILE A 575 -5.62 -20.44 -5.56
N CYS A 576 -6.01 -21.16 -6.62
CA CYS A 576 -5.31 -22.37 -7.07
C CYS A 576 -5.63 -22.69 -8.54
N ARG A 577 -4.62 -23.14 -9.31
CA ARG A 577 -4.77 -23.79 -10.62
C ARG A 577 -4.62 -25.30 -10.44
N GLY A 578 -5.73 -26.03 -10.55
CA GLY A 578 -5.73 -27.50 -10.51
C GLY A 578 -5.64 -28.09 -11.91
N PHE A 579 -4.94 -29.21 -12.03
CA PHE A 579 -4.79 -30.00 -13.25
C PHE A 579 -4.93 -31.49 -12.91
N SER A 580 -5.63 -32.26 -13.74
CA SER A 580 -5.80 -33.70 -13.55
C SER A 580 -5.65 -34.50 -14.85
N MET A 581 -5.11 -35.71 -14.75
CA MET A 581 -5.15 -36.69 -15.83
C MET A 581 -6.58 -37.25 -15.92
N GLY A 582 -7.13 -37.34 -17.15
CA GLY A 582 -8.53 -37.71 -17.35
C GLY A 582 -8.93 -39.04 -16.70
N GLY A 583 -10.00 -39.02 -15.88
CA GLY A 583 -10.58 -40.20 -15.23
C GLY A 583 -10.47 -40.21 -13.70
N LEU A 584 -11.18 -39.32 -13.01
CA LEU A 584 -11.56 -39.54 -11.60
C LEU A 584 -13.09 -39.69 -11.57
N PRO A 585 -13.65 -40.82 -11.09
CA PRO A 585 -15.08 -40.92 -10.88
C PRO A 585 -15.49 -39.92 -9.79
N GLY A 586 -16.57 -39.20 -10.06
CA GLY A 586 -17.11 -38.15 -9.19
C GLY A 586 -17.66 -38.62 -7.86
#